data_AF-A0A963IQH4-F1
#
_entry.id   AF-A0A963IQH4-F1
#
_cell.length_a   1.000
_cell.length_b   1.000
_cell.length_c   1.000
_cell.angle_alpha   90.00
_cell.angle_beta   90.00
_cell.angle_gamma   90.00
#
_symmetry.space_group_name_H-M   'P 1'
#
loop_
_entity.id
_entity.type
_entity.pdbx_description
1 polymer ?
#
loop_
_entity_poly.entity_id
_entity_poly.type
_entity_poly.pdbx_seq_one_letter_code
_entity_poly.pdbx_strand_id
1 'polypeptide(L)'
;LRLADGSQLTGSVRMLAPTLDPATRKALVYVDLPAGSAARAGMFASGEILPGSTTATTLPSSAVILRDGHSYVFEVGAQDVVHQIKVDTGRRQGGRIEIVARLPSDARIVATGGAFLNEGDTVRVEAAPDAAEHQGGPEGAPAKARSTIQPEAAR
;
A
#
# COMPACT_ATOMS: atom_id res chain seq x y z
N LEU A 1 16.21 -9.31 10.45
CA LEU A 1 16.41 -9.79 11.85
C LEU A 1 17.54 -8.99 12.49
N ARG A 2 17.43 -8.72 13.78
CA ARG A 2 18.43 -8.08 14.63
C ARG A 2 18.82 -9.08 15.71
N LEU A 3 20.11 -9.39 15.80
CA LEU A 3 20.65 -10.31 16.80
C LEU A 3 20.96 -9.55 18.10
N ALA A 4 21.18 -10.30 19.19
CA ALA A 4 21.50 -9.74 20.51
C ALA A 4 22.80 -8.91 20.54
N ASP A 5 23.73 -9.15 19.61
CA ASP A 5 24.96 -8.37 19.43
C ASP A 5 24.75 -7.06 18.63
N GLY A 6 23.52 -6.79 18.21
CA GLY A 6 23.14 -5.61 17.43
C GLY A 6 23.32 -5.77 15.92
N SER A 7 23.90 -6.88 15.44
CA SER A 7 24.05 -7.15 14.01
C SER A 7 22.69 -7.40 13.34
N GLN A 8 22.61 -7.06 12.06
CA GLN A 8 21.42 -7.30 11.24
C GLN A 8 21.65 -8.48 10.30
N LEU A 9 20.63 -9.31 10.17
CA LEU A 9 20.66 -10.53 9.37
C LEU A 9 19.39 -10.67 8.55
N THR A 10 19.55 -11.02 7.28
CA THR A 10 18.44 -11.38 6.39
C THR A 10 18.36 -12.91 6.34
N GLY A 11 17.16 -13.44 6.56
CA GLY A 11 16.87 -14.86 6.48
C GLY A 11 15.58 -15.10 5.71
N SER A 12 15.37 -16.33 5.26
CA SER A 12 14.18 -16.73 4.52
C SER A 12 13.29 -17.59 5.39
N VAL A 13 12.00 -17.27 5.47
CA VAL A 13 11.04 -18.10 6.20
C VAL A 13 10.87 -19.42 5.43
N ARG A 14 11.26 -20.53 6.05
CA ARG A 14 11.10 -21.88 5.48
C ARG A 14 9.68 -22.39 5.72
N MET A 15 9.18 -22.21 6.93
CA MET A 15 7.91 -22.79 7.36
C MET A 15 7.30 -22.00 8.51
N LEU A 16 5.99 -21.81 8.47
CA LEU A 16 5.21 -21.44 9.64
C LEU A 16 4.60 -22.70 10.24
N ALA A 17 4.70 -22.87 11.55
CA ALA A 17 4.05 -24.00 12.22
C ALA A 17 2.53 -23.90 12.03
N PRO A 18 1.85 -25.04 11.79
CA PRO A 18 0.42 -25.04 11.47
C PRO A 18 -0.47 -24.67 12.67
N THR A 19 0.08 -24.71 13.89
CA THR A 19 -0.66 -24.49 15.13
C THR A 19 -0.24 -23.17 15.78
N LEU A 20 -1.23 -22.35 16.11
CA LEU A 20 -1.08 -21.18 16.95
C LEU A 20 -1.27 -21.59 18.41
N ASP A 21 -0.47 -21.05 19.33
CA ASP A 21 -0.74 -21.18 20.76
C ASP A 21 -2.02 -20.38 21.09
N PRO A 22 -3.10 -21.02 21.58
CA PRO A 22 -4.36 -20.33 21.84
C PRO A 22 -4.30 -19.37 23.04
N ALA A 23 -3.37 -19.59 23.99
CA ALA A 23 -3.21 -18.74 25.16
C ALA A 23 -2.42 -17.47 24.82
N THR A 24 -1.34 -17.60 24.05
CA THR A 24 -0.46 -16.46 23.73
C THR A 24 -0.71 -15.83 22.37
N ARG A 25 -1.50 -16.49 21.50
CA ARG A 25 -1.71 -16.14 20.09
C ARG A 25 -0.39 -16.00 19.30
N LYS A 26 0.63 -16.74 19.71
CA LYS A 26 1.95 -16.76 19.04
C LYS A 26 2.06 -17.98 18.12
N ALA A 27 2.71 -17.78 16.99
CA ALA A 27 3.07 -18.83 16.05
C ALA A 27 4.57 -19.13 16.14
N LEU A 28 4.94 -20.39 15.93
CA LEU A 28 6.33 -20.78 15.74
C LEU A 28 6.68 -20.64 14.25
N VAL A 29 7.80 -19.96 13.94
CA VAL A 29 8.26 -19.73 12.57
C VAL A 29 9.70 -20.24 12.44
N TYR A 30 9.94 -21.08 11.45
CA TYR A 30 11.27 -21.58 11.11
C TYR A 30 11.88 -20.70 10.02
N VAL A 31 13.03 -20.09 10.32
CA VAL A 31 13.74 -19.18 9.42
C VAL A 31 15.11 -19.76 9.12
N ASP A 32 15.42 -19.85 7.83
CA ASP A 32 16.74 -20.22 7.34
C ASP A 32 17.65 -19.00 7.34
N LEU A 33 18.81 -19.18 7.98
CA LEU A 33 19.85 -18.16 8.05
C LEU A 33 21.00 -18.54 7.12
N PRO A 34 21.66 -17.56 6.48
CA PRO A 34 22.80 -17.83 5.63
C PRO A 34 23.95 -18.45 6.43
N ALA A 35 24.67 -19.38 5.79
CA ALA A 35 25.84 -20.04 6.38
C ALA A 35 26.93 -19.00 6.69
N GLY A 36 27.57 -19.11 7.86
CA GLY A 36 28.56 -18.13 8.33
C GLY A 36 27.98 -16.86 8.95
N SER A 37 26.68 -16.80 9.20
CA SER A 37 26.08 -15.71 9.97
C SER A 37 26.59 -15.67 11.42
N ALA A 38 26.51 -14.49 12.05
CA ALA A 38 26.90 -14.29 13.45
C ALA A 38 25.94 -14.99 14.46
N ALA A 39 24.83 -15.55 13.99
CA ALA A 39 23.84 -16.21 14.83
C ALA A 39 24.38 -17.53 15.41
N ARG A 40 24.16 -17.74 16.71
CA ARG A 40 24.52 -18.98 17.41
C ARG A 40 23.30 -19.55 18.12
N ALA A 41 23.31 -20.86 18.35
CA ALA A 41 22.25 -21.53 19.12
C ALA A 41 22.11 -20.88 20.52
N GLY A 42 20.88 -20.66 20.95
CA GLY A 42 20.55 -19.99 22.22
C GLY A 42 20.52 -18.46 22.16
N MET A 43 20.90 -17.83 21.03
CA MET A 43 20.71 -16.39 20.87
C MET A 43 19.24 -16.03 20.64
N PHE A 44 18.85 -14.88 21.19
CA PHE A 44 17.60 -14.23 20.82
C PHE A 44 17.80 -13.32 19.61
N ALA A 45 16.77 -13.25 18.77
CA ALA A 45 16.70 -12.32 17.65
C ALA A 45 15.30 -11.69 17.63
N SER A 46 15.24 -10.44 17.19
CA SER A 46 13.98 -9.75 16.89
C SER A 46 13.97 -9.31 15.44
N GLY A 47 12.82 -9.05 14.85
CA GLY A 47 12.76 -8.54 13.50
C GLY A 47 11.37 -8.61 12.91
N GLU A 48 11.30 -8.20 11.66
CA GLU A 48 10.08 -8.13 10.90
C GLU A 48 10.10 -9.20 9.81
N ILE A 49 8.93 -9.78 9.56
CA ILE A 49 8.73 -10.70 8.45
C ILE A 49 8.15 -9.88 7.32
N LEU A 50 8.88 -9.79 6.21
CA LEU A 50 8.40 -9.14 5.00
C LEU A 50 7.59 -10.16 4.19
N PRO A 51 6.28 -9.96 3.98
CA PRO A 51 5.51 -10.81 3.10
C PRO A 51 6.01 -10.67 1.66
N GLY A 52 5.91 -11.75 0.89
CA GLY A 52 6.30 -11.72 -0.52
C GLY A 52 5.52 -10.69 -1.33
N SER A 53 6.23 -9.94 -2.18
CA SER A 53 5.62 -9.09 -3.20
C SER A 53 5.35 -9.91 -4.45
N THR A 54 4.12 -9.89 -4.97
CA THR A 54 3.81 -10.37 -6.31
C THR A 54 3.36 -9.20 -7.16
N THR A 55 3.69 -9.23 -8.44
CA THR A 55 3.18 -8.26 -9.40
C THR A 55 1.71 -8.56 -9.62
N ALA A 56 0.85 -7.55 -9.46
CA ALA A 56 -0.58 -7.68 -9.66
C ALA A 56 -1.16 -6.36 -10.18
N THR A 57 -2.24 -6.46 -10.96
CA THR A 57 -2.99 -5.29 -11.40
C THR A 57 -3.69 -4.67 -10.19
N THR A 58 -3.42 -3.40 -9.93
CA THR A 58 -4.03 -2.68 -8.80
C THR A 58 -4.75 -1.44 -9.28
N LEU A 59 -5.89 -1.15 -8.66
CA LEU A 59 -6.68 0.05 -8.88
C LEU A 59 -6.80 0.86 -7.59
N PRO A 60 -7.00 2.19 -7.66
CA PRO A 60 -7.38 2.98 -6.49
C PRO A 60 -8.66 2.43 -5.85
N SER A 61 -8.78 2.48 -4.52
CA SER A 61 -10.00 1.98 -3.87
C SER A 61 -11.26 2.78 -4.24
N SER A 62 -11.10 4.02 -4.73
CA SER A 62 -12.18 4.86 -5.25
C SER A 62 -12.73 4.39 -6.61
N ALA A 63 -11.98 3.55 -7.33
CA ALA A 63 -12.38 2.99 -8.62
C ALA A 63 -13.25 1.73 -8.50
N VAL A 64 -13.22 1.08 -7.32
CA VAL A 64 -13.94 -0.17 -7.06
C VAL A 64 -15.23 0.12 -6.32
N ILE A 65 -16.34 -0.39 -6.84
CA ILE A 65 -17.67 -0.17 -6.30
C ILE A 65 -18.22 -1.47 -5.79
N LEU A 66 -18.72 -1.46 -4.55
CA LEU A 66 -19.41 -2.60 -3.96
C LEU A 66 -20.92 -2.42 -4.16
N ARG A 67 -21.54 -3.34 -4.90
CA ARG A 67 -23.00 -3.36 -5.12
C ARG A 67 -23.49 -4.80 -5.03
N ASP A 68 -24.60 -5.04 -4.32
CA ASP A 68 -25.21 -6.37 -4.21
C ASP A 68 -24.22 -7.47 -3.78
N GLY A 69 -23.27 -7.13 -2.90
CA GLY A 69 -22.22 -8.03 -2.42
C GLY A 69 -21.09 -8.33 -3.41
N HIS A 70 -21.07 -7.69 -4.58
CA HIS A 70 -20.07 -7.89 -5.63
C HIS A 70 -19.26 -6.63 -5.90
N SER A 71 -18.00 -6.80 -6.30
CA SER A 71 -17.12 -5.70 -6.68
C SER A 71 -17.22 -5.44 -8.18
N TYR A 72 -17.32 -4.17 -8.54
CA TYR A 72 -17.42 -3.70 -9.92
C TYR A 72 -16.42 -2.59 -10.19
N VAL A 73 -15.98 -2.50 -11.44
CA VAL A 73 -15.20 -1.37 -11.99
C VAL A 73 -15.87 -0.90 -13.28
N PHE A 74 -15.62 0.35 -13.65
CA PHE A 74 -16.09 0.91 -14.91
C PHE A 74 -14.93 1.07 -15.89
N GLU A 75 -14.99 0.36 -17.00
CA GLU A 75 -14.08 0.50 -18.14
C GLU A 75 -14.63 1.54 -19.12
N VAL A 76 -13.77 2.45 -19.57
CA VAL A 76 -14.08 3.46 -20.59
C VAL A 76 -13.77 2.88 -21.96
N GLY A 77 -14.83 2.43 -22.64
CA GLY A 77 -14.78 1.86 -23.98
C GLY A 77 -14.61 2.90 -25.09
N ALA A 78 -15.05 2.53 -26.29
CA ALA A 78 -15.09 3.45 -27.42
C ALA A 78 -16.13 4.57 -27.18
N GLN A 79 -15.89 5.74 -27.77
CA GLN A 79 -16.79 6.91 -27.66
C GLN A 79 -17.02 7.40 -26.22
N ASP A 80 -16.09 7.10 -25.31
CA ASP A 80 -16.14 7.45 -23.89
C ASP A 80 -17.40 6.93 -23.16
N VAL A 81 -17.92 5.80 -23.63
CA VAL A 81 -19.01 5.07 -22.97
C VAL A 81 -18.42 4.10 -21.94
N VAL A 82 -19.01 4.07 -20.73
CA VAL A 82 -18.55 3.17 -19.68
C VAL A 82 -19.28 1.84 -19.68
N HIS A 83 -18.51 0.78 -19.40
CA HIS A 83 -18.99 -0.57 -19.20
C HIS A 83 -18.67 -1.04 -17.78
N GLN A 84 -19.68 -1.52 -17.08
CA GLN A 84 -19.60 -2.13 -15.77
C GLN A 84 -19.07 -3.55 -15.90
N ILE A 85 -17.92 -3.78 -15.28
CA ILE A 85 -17.27 -5.09 -15.25
C ILE A 85 -17.26 -5.59 -13.81
N LYS A 86 -17.85 -6.77 -13.59
CA LYS A 86 -17.71 -7.50 -12.33
C LYS A 86 -16.29 -8.00 -12.19
N VAL A 87 -15.67 -7.75 -11.04
CA VAL A 87 -14.29 -8.15 -10.76
C VAL A 87 -14.19 -8.86 -9.42
N ASP A 88 -13.23 -9.78 -9.34
CA ASP A 88 -12.78 -10.32 -8.06
C ASP A 88 -11.63 -9.47 -7.53
N THR A 89 -11.70 -9.12 -6.26
CA THR A 89 -10.71 -8.30 -5.57
C THR A 89 -9.87 -9.13 -4.61
N GLY A 90 -8.60 -8.75 -4.47
CA GLY A 90 -7.62 -9.42 -3.62
C GLY A 90 -7.19 -8.52 -2.47
N ARG A 91 -5.88 -8.40 -2.28
CA ARG A 91 -5.30 -7.62 -1.18
C ARG A 91 -5.57 -6.12 -1.35
N ARG A 92 -5.73 -5.42 -0.22
CA ARG A 92 -5.83 -3.96 -0.16
C ARG A 92 -4.65 -3.40 0.61
N GLN A 93 -3.89 -2.49 0.01
CA GLN A 93 -2.71 -1.88 0.61
C GLN A 93 -2.51 -0.46 0.08
N GLY A 94 -2.19 0.49 0.96
CA GLY A 94 -1.84 1.86 0.55
C GLY A 94 -2.90 2.57 -0.28
N GLY A 95 -4.20 2.35 0.02
CA GLY A 95 -5.30 2.94 -0.75
C GLY A 95 -5.56 2.29 -2.12
N ARG A 96 -4.82 1.23 -2.47
CA ARG A 96 -4.99 0.45 -3.70
C ARG A 96 -5.57 -0.93 -3.40
N ILE A 97 -6.32 -1.47 -4.36
CA ILE A 97 -6.96 -2.79 -4.31
C ILE A 97 -6.41 -3.61 -5.47
N GLU A 98 -5.96 -4.82 -5.18
CA GLU A 98 -5.58 -5.84 -6.15
C GLU A 98 -6.81 -6.39 -6.87
N ILE A 99 -6.73 -6.49 -8.20
CA ILE A 99 -7.77 -7.11 -9.02
C ILE A 99 -7.27 -8.48 -9.46
N VAL A 100 -7.97 -9.51 -9.02
CA VAL A 100 -7.65 -10.92 -9.30
C VAL A 100 -8.21 -11.32 -10.68
N ALA A 101 -9.28 -10.66 -11.11
CA ALA A 101 -9.85 -10.84 -12.43
C ALA A 101 -8.87 -10.35 -13.53
N ARG A 102 -8.89 -11.04 -14.67
CA ARG A 102 -8.03 -10.71 -15.81
C ARG A 102 -8.65 -9.54 -16.58
N LEU A 103 -8.20 -8.33 -16.29
CA LEU A 103 -8.52 -7.15 -17.10
C LEU A 103 -7.61 -7.12 -18.34
N PRO A 104 -8.10 -6.57 -19.48
CA PRO A 104 -7.23 -6.21 -20.60
C PRO A 104 -6.09 -5.31 -20.13
N SER A 105 -4.87 -5.50 -20.64
CA SER A 105 -3.70 -4.71 -20.25
C SER A 105 -3.80 -3.23 -20.62
N ASP A 106 -4.66 -2.92 -21.57
CA ASP A 106 -4.96 -1.61 -22.15
C ASP A 106 -6.31 -1.05 -21.68
N ALA A 107 -6.97 -1.69 -20.71
CA ALA A 107 -8.24 -1.24 -20.17
C ALA A 107 -8.11 0.13 -19.49
N ARG A 108 -8.91 1.10 -19.95
CA ARG A 108 -9.02 2.41 -19.31
C ARG A 108 -10.06 2.36 -18.22
N ILE A 109 -9.67 2.42 -16.95
CA ILE A 109 -10.59 2.31 -15.82
C ILE A 109 -10.85 3.68 -15.18
N VAL A 110 -12.11 3.94 -14.82
CA VAL A 110 -12.52 5.13 -14.08
C VAL A 110 -11.89 5.13 -12.68
N ALA A 111 -11.00 6.09 -12.41
CA ALA A 111 -10.26 6.15 -11.15
C ALA A 111 -11.09 6.68 -9.95
N THR A 112 -12.04 7.57 -10.20
CA THR A 112 -12.86 8.24 -9.18
C THR A 112 -14.25 8.54 -9.73
N GLY A 113 -15.27 8.55 -8.87
CA GLY A 113 -16.64 8.93 -9.25
C GLY A 113 -17.45 7.79 -9.86
N GLY A 114 -16.88 6.58 -9.97
CA GLY A 114 -17.59 5.42 -10.51
C GLY A 114 -18.90 5.11 -9.77
N ALA A 115 -19.00 5.41 -8.47
CA ALA A 115 -20.20 5.19 -7.66
C ALA A 115 -21.47 5.89 -8.22
N PHE A 116 -21.31 6.91 -9.06
CA PHE A 116 -22.41 7.65 -9.67
C PHE A 116 -22.72 7.22 -11.11
N LEU A 117 -21.92 6.30 -11.68
CA LEU A 117 -22.07 5.83 -13.05
C LEU A 117 -22.94 4.57 -13.10
N ASN A 118 -23.64 4.42 -14.23
CA ASN A 118 -24.34 3.21 -14.64
C ASN A 118 -23.79 2.70 -15.97
N GLU A 119 -24.17 1.47 -16.33
CA GLU A 119 -23.86 0.88 -17.63
C GLU A 119 -24.31 1.80 -18.77
N GLY A 120 -23.40 2.11 -19.71
CA GLY A 120 -23.70 2.92 -20.88
C GLY A 120 -23.62 4.43 -20.67
N ASP A 121 -23.26 4.90 -19.48
CA ASP A 121 -23.07 6.33 -19.25
C ASP A 121 -21.90 6.87 -20.07
N THR A 122 -22.05 8.09 -20.61
CA THR A 122 -20.94 8.79 -21.27
C THR A 122 -20.16 9.59 -20.25
N VAL A 123 -18.84 9.39 -20.21
CA VAL A 123 -17.95 10.12 -19.30
C VAL A 123 -17.08 11.09 -20.07
N ARG A 124 -16.69 12.18 -19.41
CA ARG A 124 -15.59 13.02 -19.89
C ARG A 124 -14.35 12.63 -19.11
N VAL A 125 -13.33 12.16 -19.81
CA VAL A 125 -12.04 11.85 -19.19
C VAL A 125 -11.33 13.16 -18.85
N GLU A 126 -11.32 13.52 -17.58
CA GLU A 126 -10.36 14.49 -17.06
C GLU A 126 -9.08 13.72 -16.74
N ALA A 127 -7.98 14.06 -17.41
CA ALA A 127 -6.70 13.43 -17.15
C ALA A 127 -6.37 13.63 -15.66
N ALA A 128 -6.30 12.53 -14.91
CA ALA A 128 -5.83 12.56 -13.54
C ALA A 128 -4.42 13.18 -13.53
N PRO A 129 -4.10 14.05 -12.56
CA PRO A 129 -2.74 14.52 -12.41
C PRO A 129 -1.83 13.29 -12.25
N ASP A 130 -0.77 13.30 -13.04
CA ASP A 130 0.18 12.22 -13.20
C ASP A 130 0.64 11.71 -11.84
N ALA A 131 0.95 10.42 -11.78
CA ALA A 131 1.55 9.78 -10.62
C ALA A 131 2.99 10.28 -10.43
N ALA A 132 3.14 11.54 -10.01
CA ALA A 132 4.39 12.12 -9.56
C ALA A 132 4.41 12.14 -8.03
N GLU A 133 5.28 11.31 -7.47
CA GLU A 133 5.99 11.57 -6.22
C GLU A 133 5.22 11.41 -4.91
N HIS A 134 5.09 10.16 -4.44
CA HIS A 134 5.42 9.91 -3.03
C HIS A 134 6.95 9.93 -2.89
N GLN A 135 7.55 11.12 -3.01
CA GLN A 135 8.89 11.40 -2.49
C GLN A 135 8.72 12.04 -1.11
N GLY A 136 9.43 11.49 -0.13
CA GLY A 136 9.39 11.99 1.25
C GLY A 136 10.01 13.38 1.41
N GLY A 137 9.35 14.17 2.26
CA GLY A 137 9.94 15.19 3.13
C GLY A 137 9.95 16.65 2.63
N PRO A 138 10.22 17.65 3.49
CA PRO A 138 9.99 17.73 4.93
C PRO A 138 8.88 18.75 5.28
N GLU A 139 8.32 18.59 6.47
CA GLU A 139 7.51 19.61 7.13
C GLU A 139 8.38 20.84 7.42
N GLY A 140 8.05 21.95 6.76
CA GLY A 140 8.49 23.30 7.09
C GLY A 140 7.41 24.25 6.57
N ALA A 141 6.93 25.27 7.26
CA ALA A 141 7.24 25.89 8.55
C ALA A 141 5.98 26.70 8.95
N PRO A 142 5.97 27.56 9.99
CA PRO A 142 6.67 28.85 9.91
C PRO A 142 7.47 29.17 11.20
N ALA A 143 8.73 29.59 11.08
CA ALA A 143 9.11 31.00 10.96
C ALA A 143 8.52 31.90 12.07
N LYS A 144 9.23 31.99 13.21
CA LYS A 144 9.19 33.18 14.06
C LYS A 144 10.42 34.04 13.76
N ALA A 145 10.20 35.07 12.96
CA ALA A 145 11.16 36.12 12.71
C ALA A 145 11.41 36.90 14.01
N ARG A 146 12.68 36.95 14.42
CA ARG A 146 13.18 38.00 15.33
C ARG A 146 13.20 39.30 14.53
N SER A 147 12.37 40.26 14.93
CA SER A 147 12.56 41.66 14.55
C SER A 147 12.62 42.48 15.82
N THR A 148 13.83 42.93 16.13
CA THR A 148 14.18 43.89 17.17
C THR A 148 13.63 45.25 16.76
N ILE A 149 12.75 45.84 17.56
CA ILE A 149 12.43 47.27 17.51
C ILE A 149 12.58 47.81 18.92
N GLN A 150 13.55 48.71 19.06
CA GLN A 150 13.89 49.44 20.27
C GLN A 150 13.29 50.84 20.11
N PRO A 151 12.52 51.37 21.09
CA PRO A 151 12.28 52.79 21.16
C PRO A 151 13.19 53.45 22.21
N GLU A 152 13.77 54.57 21.78
CA GLU A 152 14.58 55.53 22.51
C GLU A 152 13.68 56.56 23.23
N ALA A 153 14.01 56.88 24.49
CA ALA A 153 13.84 58.18 25.17
C ALA A 153 14.24 57.98 26.65
N ALA A 154 15.32 58.58 27.17
CA ALA A 154 15.46 59.98 27.55
C ALA A 154 14.51 60.44 28.67
N ARG A 155 14.90 60.21 29.93
CA ARG A 155 15.12 61.21 30.99
C ARG A 155 15.39 60.55 32.34
#